data_AF-A0A4S1FV24-F1
#
_entry.id   AF-A0A4S1FV24-F1
#
_cell.length_a   1.000
_cell.length_b   1.000
_cell.length_c   1.000
_cell.angle_alpha   90.00
_cell.angle_beta   90.00
_cell.angle_gamma   90.00
#
_symmetry.space_group_name_H-M   'P 1'
#
loop_
_entity.id
_entity.type
_entity.pdbx_description
1 polymer ?
#
loop_
_entity_poly.entity_id
_entity_poly.type
_entity_poly.pdbx_seq_one_letter_code
_entity_poly.pdbx_strand_id
1 'polypeptide(L)'
;RYYGGCQFVDVAEELAIERAKKLFGCNFANVQPNSGSQMNQAVFLALLQPGDTFMGLDLNSGGHLTHGSPVNMSGKWFKVVSYGVRKDDHLLDLDADRKSV
;
A
#
# COMPACT_ATOMS: atom_id res chain seq x y z
N ARG A 1 -21.35 10.22 5.88
CA ARG A 1 -21.35 9.70 7.27
C ARG A 1 -22.54 8.77 7.46
N TYR A 2 -22.47 7.78 8.36
CA TYR A 2 -23.59 6.88 8.68
C TYR A 2 -24.46 7.37 9.86
N TYR A 3 -23.96 8.30 10.68
CA TYR A 3 -24.64 8.86 11.85
C TYR A 3 -24.65 10.39 11.79
N GLY A 4 -25.61 11.01 12.49
CA GLY A 4 -25.68 12.47 12.66
C GLY A 4 -24.72 12.99 13.73
N GLY A 5 -24.55 14.32 13.80
CA GLY A 5 -23.73 14.98 14.82
C GLY A 5 -22.21 15.01 14.53
N CYS A 6 -21.79 14.82 13.28
CA CYS A 6 -20.38 14.76 12.90
C CYS A 6 -19.76 16.12 12.57
N GLN A 7 -20.43 17.25 12.82
CA GLN A 7 -20.02 18.56 12.26
C GLN A 7 -18.58 18.94 12.63
N PHE A 8 -18.16 18.68 13.86
CA PHE A 8 -16.79 18.97 14.31
C PHE A 8 -15.76 17.96 13.81
N VAL A 9 -16.17 16.70 13.61
CA VAL A 9 -15.29 15.65 13.05
C VAL A 9 -15.05 15.90 11.57
N ASP A 10 -16.07 16.36 10.84
CA ASP A 10 -15.98 16.72 9.43
C ASP A 10 -14.95 17.84 9.21
N VAL A 11 -14.93 18.87 10.08
CA VAL A 11 -13.91 19.93 10.05
C VAL A 11 -12.50 19.36 10.27
N ALA A 12 -12.33 18.47 11.25
CA ALA A 12 -11.03 17.87 11.52
C ALA A 12 -10.53 17.00 10.35
N GLU A 13 -11.42 16.20 9.75
CA GLU A 13 -11.10 15.35 8.60
C GLU A 13 -10.76 16.18 7.36
N GLU A 14 -11.55 17.21 7.04
CA GLU A 14 -11.30 18.10 5.90
C GLU A 14 -9.96 18.84 6.03
N LEU A 15 -9.65 19.35 7.24
CA LEU A 15 -8.35 19.97 7.50
C LEU A 15 -7.18 18.98 7.33
N ALA A 16 -7.34 17.72 7.75
CA ALA A 16 -6.31 16.71 7.59
C ALA A 16 -6.08 16.37 6.11
N ILE A 17 -7.16 16.24 5.33
CA ILE A 17 -7.10 15.99 3.88
C ILE A 17 -6.40 17.16 3.17
N GLU A 18 -6.80 18.40 3.43
CA GLU A 18 -6.22 19.57 2.77
C GLU A 18 -4.74 19.77 3.12
N ARG A 19 -4.36 19.52 4.38
CA ARG A 19 -2.95 19.55 4.80
C ARG A 19 -2.12 18.47 4.12
N ALA A 20 -2.64 17.24 4.01
CA ALA A 20 -1.96 16.16 3.32
C ALA A 20 -1.78 16.47 1.82
N LYS A 21 -2.84 16.95 1.16
CA LYS A 21 -2.81 17.38 -0.24
C LYS A 21 -1.77 18.46 -0.48
N LYS A 22 -1.74 19.49 0.38
CA LYS A 22 -0.76 20.57 0.29
C LYS A 22 0.67 20.09 0.54
N LEU A 23 0.88 19.21 1.52
CA LEU A 23 2.20 18.71 1.90
C LEU A 23 2.84 17.87 0.79
N PHE A 24 2.06 16.99 0.16
CA PHE A 24 2.56 16.06 -0.86
C PHE A 24 2.28 16.49 -2.30
N GLY A 25 1.60 17.62 -2.50
CA GLY A 25 1.24 18.14 -3.83
C GLY A 25 0.29 17.22 -4.61
N CYS A 26 -0.65 16.56 -3.93
CA CYS A 26 -1.57 15.61 -4.55
C CYS A 26 -3.02 16.14 -4.63
N ASN A 27 -3.80 15.58 -5.56
CA ASN A 27 -5.21 15.97 -5.76
C ASN A 27 -6.17 15.38 -4.73
N PHE A 28 -5.83 14.21 -4.17
CA PHE A 28 -6.69 13.44 -3.27
C PHE A 28 -5.88 12.82 -2.14
N ALA A 29 -6.49 12.72 -0.96
CA ALA A 29 -5.95 12.00 0.19
C ALA A 29 -7.08 11.33 0.96
N ASN A 30 -6.87 10.08 1.39
CA ASN A 30 -7.72 9.40 2.38
C ASN A 30 -6.94 9.32 3.69
N VAL A 31 -7.50 9.89 4.76
CA VAL A 31 -6.85 10.02 6.09
C VAL A 31 -7.44 9.09 7.15
N GLN A 32 -8.28 8.12 6.74
CA GLN A 32 -9.02 7.25 7.66
C GLN A 32 -8.31 5.94 8.07
N PRO A 33 -7.39 5.35 7.30
CA PRO A 33 -6.75 4.10 7.72
C PRO A 33 -5.98 4.24 9.03
N ASN A 34 -6.21 3.31 9.97
CA ASN A 34 -5.65 3.42 11.32
C ASN A 34 -4.13 3.15 11.38
N SER A 35 -3.55 2.57 10.33
CA SER A 35 -2.11 2.27 10.25
C SER A 35 -1.68 2.10 8.80
N GLY A 36 -0.36 2.10 8.56
CA GLY A 36 0.21 1.84 7.23
C GLY A 36 -0.19 0.48 6.66
N SER A 37 -0.27 -0.56 7.49
CA SER A 37 -0.70 -1.89 7.04
C SER A 37 -2.15 -1.90 6.55
N GLN A 38 -3.04 -1.19 7.24
CA GLN A 38 -4.44 -1.07 6.81
C GLN A 38 -4.60 -0.20 5.57
N MET A 39 -3.75 0.82 5.38
CA MET A 39 -3.73 1.61 4.15
C MET A 39 -3.40 0.73 2.94
N ASN A 40 -2.36 -0.12 3.03
CA ASN A 40 -2.03 -1.07 1.97
C ASN A 40 -3.21 -2.01 1.70
N GLN A 41 -3.81 -2.59 2.75
CA GLN A 41 -4.99 -3.46 2.61
C GLN A 41 -6.18 -2.76 1.92
N ALA A 42 -6.44 -1.49 2.23
CA ALA A 42 -7.51 -0.73 1.59
C ALA A 42 -7.28 -0.58 0.09
N VAL A 43 -6.03 -0.35 -0.35
CA VAL A 43 -5.68 -0.28 -1.78
C VAL A 43 -5.86 -1.63 -2.46
N PHE A 44 -5.40 -2.73 -1.84
CA PHE A 44 -5.62 -4.09 -2.35
C PHE A 44 -7.12 -4.38 -2.57
N LEU A 45 -7.96 -4.10 -1.58
CA LEU A 45 -9.40 -4.39 -1.66
C LEU A 45 -10.16 -3.44 -2.59
N ALA A 46 -9.63 -2.24 -2.85
CA ALA A 46 -10.23 -1.30 -3.78
C ALA A 46 -9.94 -1.65 -5.25
N LEU A 47 -8.77 -2.22 -5.54
CA LEU A 47 -8.27 -2.38 -6.91
C LEU A 47 -8.12 -3.84 -7.37
N LEU A 48 -8.08 -4.80 -6.45
CA LEU A 48 -7.79 -6.20 -6.74
C LEU A 48 -8.86 -7.13 -6.16
N GLN A 49 -9.02 -8.28 -6.79
CA GLN A 49 -9.79 -9.41 -6.29
C GLN A 49 -8.85 -10.50 -5.74
N PRO A 50 -9.29 -11.31 -4.77
CA PRO A 50 -8.52 -12.48 -4.34
C PRO A 50 -8.12 -13.37 -5.54
N GLY A 51 -6.85 -13.74 -5.61
CA GLY A 51 -6.26 -14.50 -6.72
C GLY A 51 -5.59 -13.64 -7.80
N ASP A 52 -5.84 -12.32 -7.82
CA ASP A 52 -5.12 -11.40 -8.71
C ASP A 52 -3.63 -11.35 -8.40
N THR A 53 -2.85 -10.97 -9.40
CA THR A 53 -1.39 -10.93 -9.31
C THR A 53 -0.90 -9.51 -9.06
N PHE A 54 0.05 -9.36 -8.13
CA PHE A 54 0.75 -8.10 -7.91
C PHE A 54 2.23 -8.35 -7.65
N MET A 55 3.02 -7.29 -7.75
CA MET A 55 4.46 -7.35 -7.55
C MET A 55 4.88 -6.60 -6.29
N GLY A 56 5.79 -7.18 -5.49
CA GLY A 56 6.25 -6.61 -4.22
C GLY A 56 7.70 -6.94 -3.90
N LEU A 57 8.40 -6.02 -3.23
CA LEU A 57 9.80 -6.23 -2.81
C LEU A 57 9.86 -7.34 -1.77
N ASP A 58 10.76 -8.31 -1.98
CA ASP A 58 10.96 -9.44 -1.07
C ASP A 58 11.35 -8.97 0.33
N LEU A 59 10.84 -9.66 1.36
CA LEU A 59 11.08 -9.32 2.76
C LEU A 59 12.58 -9.38 3.13
N ASN A 60 13.33 -10.34 2.58
CA ASN A 60 14.77 -10.44 2.82
C ASN A 60 15.57 -9.37 2.05
N SER A 61 14.94 -8.73 1.07
CA SER A 61 15.52 -7.63 0.28
C SER A 61 15.08 -6.24 0.80
N GLY A 62 14.50 -6.16 1.99
CA GLY A 62 14.05 -4.90 2.61
C GLY A 62 12.59 -4.56 2.36
N GLY A 63 11.79 -5.49 1.84
CA GLY A 63 10.34 -5.35 1.74
C GLY A 63 9.62 -5.26 3.09
N HIS A 64 8.31 -5.07 3.06
CA HIS A 64 7.45 -5.05 4.24
C HIS A 64 6.48 -6.24 4.22
N LEU A 65 5.97 -6.66 5.38
CA LEU A 65 5.05 -7.81 5.48
C LEU A 65 3.81 -7.68 4.57
N THR A 66 3.35 -6.46 4.30
CA THR A 66 2.20 -6.19 3.44
C THR A 66 2.53 -6.20 1.94
N HIS A 67 3.77 -6.47 1.55
CA HIS A 67 4.19 -6.55 0.15
C HIS A 67 4.15 -8.00 -0.38
N GLY A 68 3.33 -8.87 0.23
CA GLY A 68 3.12 -10.25 -0.24
C GLY A 68 3.69 -11.34 0.66
N SER A 69 4.07 -11.04 1.90
CA SER A 69 4.48 -12.08 2.84
C SER A 69 3.34 -13.11 3.03
N PRO A 70 3.62 -14.43 2.99
CA PRO A 70 2.60 -15.48 3.07
C PRO A 70 1.84 -15.50 4.41
N VAL A 71 2.35 -14.82 5.44
CA VAL A 71 1.66 -14.69 6.74
C VAL A 71 0.68 -13.50 6.78
N ASN A 72 0.78 -12.57 5.83
CA ASN A 72 -0.07 -11.38 5.72
C ASN A 72 -1.25 -11.60 4.75
N MET A 73 -2.32 -10.80 4.86
CA MET A 73 -3.44 -10.80 3.91
C MET A 73 -2.96 -10.70 2.45
N SER A 74 -1.98 -9.83 2.17
CA SER A 74 -1.42 -9.63 0.83
C SER A 74 -0.88 -10.92 0.21
N GLY A 75 -0.15 -11.76 0.96
CA GLY A 75 0.35 -13.05 0.46
C GLY A 75 -0.64 -14.22 0.60
N LYS A 76 -1.65 -14.11 1.48
CA LYS A 76 -2.68 -15.14 1.64
C LYS A 76 -3.75 -15.08 0.55
N TRP A 77 -4.14 -13.88 0.13
CA TRP A 77 -5.30 -13.69 -0.75
C TRP A 77 -4.92 -13.44 -2.21
N PHE A 78 -3.71 -12.95 -2.47
CA PHE A 78 -3.26 -12.57 -3.82
C PHE A 78 -2.03 -13.38 -4.23
N LYS A 79 -1.76 -13.43 -5.52
CA LYS A 79 -0.55 -14.04 -6.07
C LYS A 79 0.56 -12.99 -6.11
N VAL A 80 1.55 -13.09 -5.25
CA VAL A 80 2.70 -12.18 -5.28
C VAL A 80 3.76 -12.68 -6.25
N VAL A 81 4.26 -11.79 -7.11
CA VAL A 81 5.54 -11.93 -7.79
C VAL A 81 6.56 -11.09 -7.02
N SER A 82 7.49 -11.74 -6.33
CA SER A 82 8.50 -11.04 -5.55
C SER A 82 9.63 -10.55 -6.46
N TYR A 83 10.08 -9.32 -6.23
CA TYR A 83 11.32 -8.78 -6.81
C TYR A 83 12.35 -8.47 -5.72
N GLY A 84 13.61 -8.26 -6.11
CA GLY A 84 14.72 -8.20 -5.14
C GLY A 84 15.82 -7.23 -5.52
N VAL A 85 16.96 -7.42 -4.85
CA VAL A 85 18.18 -6.64 -5.08
C VAL A 85 19.29 -7.52 -5.61
N ARG A 86 20.22 -6.94 -6.38
CA ARG A 86 21.44 -7.64 -6.79
C ARG A 86 22.34 -7.89 -5.59
N LYS A 87 23.09 -8.99 -5.63
CA LYS A 87 23.92 -9.44 -4.51
C LYS A 87 25.20 -8.62 -4.34
N ASP A 88 25.66 -7.96 -5.39
CA ASP A 88 26.94 -7.23 -5.45
C ASP A 88 26.83 -5.81 -4.91
N ASP A 89 25.78 -5.08 -5.28
CA ASP A 89 25.58 -3.67 -4.90
C ASP A 89 24.35 -3.40 -4.03
N HIS A 90 23.52 -4.43 -3.80
CA HIS A 90 22.26 -4.32 -3.05
C HIS A 90 21.26 -3.31 -3.61
N LEU A 91 21.36 -2.95 -4.88
CA LEU A 91 20.39 -2.13 -5.59
C LEU A 91 19.32 -3.01 -6.27
N LEU A 92 18.15 -2.43 -6.55
CA LEU A 92 17.07 -3.11 -7.24
C LEU A 92 17.53 -3.66 -8.60
N ASP A 93 17.17 -4.90 -8.91
CA ASP A 93 17.47 -5.55 -10.18
C ASP A 93 16.39 -5.27 -11.23
N LEU A 94 16.28 -4.01 -11.65
CA LEU A 94 15.21 -3.55 -12.55
C LEU A 94 15.11 -4.35 -13.86
N ASP A 95 16.23 -4.89 -14.36
CA ASP A 95 16.27 -5.69 -15.59
C ASP A 95 15.70 -7.09 -15.39
N ALA A 96 16.00 -7.74 -14.26
CA ALA A 96 15.39 -9.01 -13.89
C ALA A 96 13.91 -8.82 -13.51
N ASP A 97 13.60 -7.80 -12.73
CA ASP A 97 12.27 -7.50 -12.21
C ASP A 97 11.27 -7.29 -13.34
N ARG A 98 11.66 -6.56 -14.41
CA ARG A 98 10.81 -6.31 -15.58
C ARG A 98 10.44 -7.58 -16.36
N LYS A 99 11.26 -8.63 -16.32
CA LYS A 99 11.00 -9.89 -17.04
C LYS A 99 10.10 -10.85 -16.26
N SER A 100 9.80 -10.52 -15.00
CA SER A 100 9.06 -11.36 -14.06
C SER A 100 7.53 -11.23 -14.18
N VAL A 101 7.04 -10.35 -15.05
CA VAL A 101 5.61 -10.03 -15.25
C VAL A 101 5.12 -10.47 -16.63
#